data_AF-A0A1V3I9I9-F1
#
_entry.id   AF-A0A1V3I9I9-F1
#
_cell.length_a   1.000
_cell.length_b   1.000
_cell.length_c   1.000
_cell.angle_alpha   90.00
_cell.angle_beta   90.00
_cell.angle_gamma   90.00
#
_symmetry.space_group_name_H-M   'P 1'
#
loop_
_entity.id
_entity.type
_entity.pdbx_description
1 polymer ?
#
loop_
_entity_poly.entity_id
_entity_poly.type
_entity_poly.pdbx_seq_one_letter_code
_entity_poly.pdbx_strand_id
1 'polypeptide(L)'
;MADNDIIIYTTEDGLSQFTLRELGQQLWLNQQELAELYQTTKQNISKHIKAIFNEQEFDEISTVNFQLTVKNEGLRKIKRQIAYYPLPLIIAVGYRIRSVRGTQFRQWATRTLTEYIQKGFVLNEERLKNPPIGTNQADDYFDLLLEKIRDIRASERRMYLRVREIFTLAADYQPSFKETTQFFQKIQNKLHFACTNQTAAEIIFQRANANLPNMGLTNFRGIEVAKKDVIVAKNYLNETEITELNRIVSMWLDFAEDQASRKKQFFLKDWEQKLDDFLAFNDRHVLENKGSITKKQADEKAFLEYEQFAEARRLKKEKEGEIYIKQLLKLKK
;
A
#
# COMPACT_ATOMS: atom_id res chain seq x y z
N MET A 1 19.45 -26.07 0.08
CA MET A 1 18.78 -24.91 -0.53
C MET A 1 17.32 -25.29 -0.58
N ALA A 2 16.45 -24.59 0.14
CA ALA A 2 15.03 -24.89 0.14
C ALA A 2 14.46 -24.49 -1.23
N ASP A 3 13.87 -25.44 -1.94
CA ASP A 3 13.15 -25.20 -3.18
C ASP A 3 11.80 -24.57 -2.82
N ASN A 4 11.73 -23.24 -2.86
CA ASN A 4 10.47 -22.50 -2.73
C ASN A 4 9.75 -22.54 -4.09
N ASP A 5 8.64 -23.27 -4.18
CA ASP A 5 7.83 -23.31 -5.41
C ASP A 5 6.90 -22.09 -5.48
N ILE A 6 7.08 -21.20 -6.46
CA ILE A 6 6.20 -20.04 -6.68
C ILE A 6 5.67 -20.05 -8.12
N ILE A 7 4.35 -20.24 -8.26
CA ILE A 7 3.65 -20.28 -9.54
C ILE A 7 3.48 -18.86 -10.09
N ILE A 8 4.03 -18.57 -11.28
CA ILE A 8 3.94 -17.25 -11.95
C ILE A 8 2.56 -17.02 -12.57
N TYR A 9 2.02 -18.00 -13.30
CA TYR A 9 0.68 -17.94 -13.88
C TYR A 9 0.19 -19.35 -14.20
N THR A 10 -1.08 -19.64 -13.89
CA THR A 10 -1.70 -20.93 -14.21
C THR A 10 -2.31 -20.87 -15.60
N THR A 11 -1.89 -21.80 -16.46
CA THR A 11 -2.48 -22.04 -17.78
C THR A 11 -3.70 -22.97 -17.65
N GLU A 12 -4.63 -22.95 -18.61
CA GLU A 12 -5.86 -23.78 -18.57
C GLU A 12 -5.58 -25.29 -18.48
N ASP A 13 -4.39 -25.72 -18.89
CA ASP A 13 -3.92 -27.11 -18.78
C ASP A 13 -3.37 -27.48 -17.38
N GLY A 14 -3.23 -26.53 -16.45
CA GLY A 14 -2.67 -26.76 -15.12
C GLY A 14 -1.17 -27.09 -15.08
N LEU A 15 -0.49 -27.14 -16.24
CA LEU A 15 0.86 -27.71 -16.38
C LEU A 15 2.01 -26.70 -16.19
N SER A 16 1.73 -25.39 -16.14
CA SER A 16 2.78 -24.38 -15.95
C SER A 16 2.98 -24.04 -14.47
N GLN A 17 3.34 -25.02 -13.65
CA GLN A 17 3.88 -24.78 -12.32
C GLN A 17 5.41 -24.76 -12.44
N PHE A 18 6.01 -23.58 -12.32
CA PHE A 18 7.46 -23.45 -12.34
C PHE A 18 7.98 -23.20 -10.93
N THR A 19 8.93 -24.01 -10.50
CA THR A 19 9.72 -23.80 -9.29
C THR A 19 10.61 -22.59 -9.49
N LEU A 20 10.45 -21.56 -8.66
CA LEU A 20 11.20 -20.31 -8.75
C LEU A 20 12.07 -20.15 -7.53
N ARG A 21 13.39 -20.01 -7.73
CA ARG A 21 14.28 -19.69 -6.62
C ARG A 21 14.04 -18.27 -6.13
N GLU A 22 13.70 -18.17 -4.86
CA GLU A 22 13.65 -16.92 -4.13
C GLU A 22 15.05 -16.56 -3.61
N LEU A 23 15.57 -15.40 -4.02
CA LEU A 23 16.82 -14.84 -3.53
C LEU A 23 16.54 -13.40 -3.11
N GLY A 24 16.53 -13.17 -1.79
CA GLY A 24 16.33 -11.84 -1.20
C GLY A 24 14.98 -11.20 -1.55
N GLN A 25 13.88 -11.95 -1.43
CA GLN A 25 12.50 -11.52 -1.75
C GLN A 25 12.21 -11.25 -3.24
N GLN A 26 13.17 -11.53 -4.13
CA GLN A 26 12.99 -11.39 -5.57
C GLN A 26 13.12 -12.75 -6.25
N LEU A 27 12.32 -12.94 -7.30
CA LEU A 27 12.32 -14.17 -8.09
C LEU A 27 13.40 -14.07 -9.17
N TRP A 28 14.23 -15.12 -9.27
CA TRP A 28 15.33 -15.18 -10.23
C TRP A 28 15.28 -16.47 -11.04
N LEU A 29 15.58 -16.35 -12.34
CA LEU A 29 15.75 -17.50 -13.24
C LEU A 29 17.04 -17.36 -14.04
N ASN A 30 17.71 -18.49 -14.29
CA ASN A 30 18.79 -18.56 -15.27
C ASN A 30 18.24 -18.76 -16.69
N GLN A 31 19.09 -18.67 -17.72
CA GLN A 31 18.66 -18.81 -19.12
C GLN A 31 18.04 -20.17 -19.46
N GLN A 32 18.45 -21.24 -18.77
CA GLN A 32 17.93 -22.59 -18.99
C GLN A 32 16.51 -22.69 -18.43
N GLU A 33 16.28 -22.20 -17.21
CA GLU A 33 14.96 -22.15 -16.59
C GLU A 33 14.00 -21.25 -17.38
N LEU A 34 14.48 -20.12 -17.92
CA LEU A 34 13.71 -19.27 -18.85
C LEU A 34 13.33 -20.00 -20.16
N ALA A 35 14.24 -20.80 -20.70
CA ALA A 35 14.01 -21.57 -21.91
C ALA A 35 12.93 -22.64 -21.68
N GLU A 36 12.93 -23.27 -20.50
CA GLU A 36 11.92 -24.23 -20.07
C GLU A 36 10.56 -23.54 -19.81
N LEU A 37 10.57 -22.42 -19.08
CA LEU A 37 9.38 -21.58 -18.79
C LEU A 37 8.60 -21.23 -20.05
N TYR A 38 9.32 -20.75 -21.06
CA TYR A 38 8.70 -20.27 -22.29
C TYR A 38 8.75 -21.30 -23.43
N GLN A 39 9.15 -22.55 -23.16
CA GLN A 39 9.27 -23.63 -24.15
C GLN A 39 9.98 -23.16 -25.43
N THR A 40 11.19 -22.64 -25.26
CA THR A 40 12.03 -22.14 -26.36
C THR A 40 13.49 -22.56 -26.14
N THR A 41 14.38 -22.20 -27.05
CA THR A 41 15.80 -22.54 -26.92
C THR A 41 16.53 -21.51 -26.07
N LYS A 42 17.57 -21.95 -25.34
CA LYS A 42 18.47 -21.07 -24.59
C LYS A 42 19.08 -19.97 -25.48
N GLN A 43 19.40 -20.29 -26.73
CA GLN A 43 19.92 -19.33 -27.72
C GLN A 43 18.91 -18.22 -28.02
N ASN A 44 17.62 -18.57 -28.11
CA ASN A 44 16.56 -17.59 -28.32
C ASN A 44 16.37 -16.68 -27.09
N ILE A 45 16.44 -17.24 -25.87
CA ILE A 45 16.47 -16.45 -24.63
C ILE A 45 17.63 -15.45 -24.65
N SER A 46 18.85 -15.90 -24.94
CA SER A 46 20.03 -15.02 -25.02
C SER A 46 19.86 -13.90 -26.03
N LYS A 47 19.23 -14.19 -27.19
CA LYS A 47 18.92 -13.18 -28.20
C LYS A 47 17.99 -12.10 -27.67
N HIS A 48 16.92 -12.49 -26.97
CA HIS A 48 15.97 -11.53 -26.40
C HIS A 48 16.58 -10.70 -25.27
N ILE A 49 17.36 -11.32 -24.37
CA ILE A 49 18.07 -10.60 -23.30
C ILE A 49 19.03 -9.56 -23.87
N LYS A 50 19.82 -9.94 -24.88
CA LYS A 50 20.74 -9.00 -25.54
C LYS A 50 19.99 -7.83 -26.19
N ALA A 51 18.84 -8.07 -26.80
CA ALA A 51 18.02 -7.02 -27.37
C ALA A 51 17.48 -6.06 -26.29
N ILE A 52 17.01 -6.58 -25.15
CA ILE A 52 16.52 -5.79 -24.01
C ILE A 52 17.59 -4.82 -23.49
N PHE A 53 18.84 -5.29 -23.33
CA PHE A 53 19.94 -4.43 -22.90
C PHE A 53 20.35 -3.41 -23.98
N ASN A 54 20.38 -3.82 -25.25
CA ASN A 54 20.67 -2.89 -26.35
C ASN A 54 19.64 -1.77 -26.47
N GLU A 55 18.38 -2.05 -26.15
CA GLU A 55 17.28 -1.08 -26.12
C GLU A 55 17.27 -0.22 -24.85
N GLN A 56 18.21 -0.42 -23.94
CA GLN A 56 18.36 0.32 -22.67
C GLN A 56 17.13 0.24 -21.76
N GLU A 57 16.32 -0.83 -21.87
CA GLU A 57 15.21 -1.08 -20.93
C GLU A 57 15.71 -1.42 -19.52
N PHE A 58 16.92 -1.98 -19.42
CA PHE A 58 17.59 -2.30 -18.16
C PHE A 58 19.10 -2.05 -18.28
N ASP A 59 19.75 -1.69 -17.17
CA ASP A 59 21.20 -1.64 -17.08
C ASP A 59 21.75 -3.04 -16.75
N GLU A 60 22.66 -3.54 -17.58
CA GLU A 60 23.23 -4.89 -17.47
C GLU A 60 24.03 -5.08 -16.17
N ILE A 61 24.69 -4.02 -15.67
CA ILE A 61 25.59 -4.07 -14.51
C ILE A 61 24.81 -4.20 -13.19
N SER A 62 23.60 -3.63 -13.11
CA SER A 62 22.76 -3.66 -11.91
C SER A 62 21.77 -4.82 -11.85
N THR A 63 21.57 -5.53 -12.97
CA THR A 63 20.41 -6.42 -13.15
C THR A 63 20.76 -7.91 -13.18
N VAL A 64 22.03 -8.27 -13.43
CA VAL A 64 22.44 -9.69 -13.55
C VAL A 64 23.18 -10.14 -12.29
N ASN A 65 22.66 -11.14 -11.60
CA ASN A 65 23.34 -11.77 -10.49
C ASN A 65 24.13 -12.99 -10.99
N PHE A 66 25.45 -12.97 -10.82
CA PHE A 66 26.31 -14.06 -11.24
C PHE A 66 26.65 -14.97 -10.05
N GLN A 67 26.18 -16.23 -10.09
CA GLN A 67 26.54 -17.24 -9.09
C GLN A 67 27.56 -18.23 -9.65
N LEU A 68 28.54 -18.61 -8.83
CA LEU A 68 29.52 -19.63 -9.18
C LEU A 68 28.95 -21.03 -8.91
N THR A 69 28.92 -21.87 -9.94
CA THR A 69 28.51 -23.28 -9.79
C THR A 69 29.64 -24.20 -10.25
N VAL A 70 29.94 -25.21 -9.45
CA VAL A 70 30.90 -26.26 -9.79
C VAL A 70 30.12 -27.47 -10.28
N LYS A 71 30.36 -27.89 -11.53
CA LYS A 71 29.78 -29.13 -12.07
C LYS A 71 30.91 -30.11 -12.35
N ASN A 72 30.71 -31.38 -11.96
CA ASN A 72 31.61 -32.47 -12.30
C ASN A 72 31.20 -33.01 -13.68
N GLU A 73 32.05 -32.81 -14.69
CA GLU A 73 31.90 -33.43 -16.02
C GLU A 73 33.05 -34.43 -16.18
N GLY A 74 32.75 -35.73 -15.95
CA GLY A 74 33.76 -36.79 -15.93
C GLY A 74 34.79 -36.59 -14.81
N LEU A 75 36.08 -36.62 -15.14
CA LEU A 75 37.20 -36.43 -14.19
C LEU A 75 37.55 -34.94 -13.94
N ARG A 76 36.87 -33.98 -14.57
CA ARG A 76 37.21 -32.54 -14.48
C ARG A 76 36.18 -31.77 -13.64
N LYS A 77 36.67 -31.00 -12.66
CA LYS A 77 35.90 -30.00 -11.93
C LYS A 77 35.94 -28.69 -12.70
N ILE A 78 34.82 -28.29 -13.30
CA ILE A 78 34.71 -27.02 -14.04
C ILE A 78 33.88 -26.04 -13.21
N LYS A 79 34.45 -24.86 -12.94
CA LYS A 79 33.72 -23.72 -12.36
C LYS A 79 33.08 -22.94 -13.51
N ARG A 80 31.75 -22.80 -13.49
CA ARG A 80 31.02 -21.94 -14.43
C ARG A 80 30.32 -20.83 -13.66
N GLN A 81 30.38 -19.62 -14.20
CA GLN A 81 29.59 -18.50 -13.72
C GLN A 81 28.22 -18.56 -14.40
N ILE A 82 27.16 -18.71 -13.62
CA ILE A 82 25.78 -18.78 -14.10
C ILE A 82 25.12 -17.42 -13.84
N ALA A 83 24.59 -16.81 -14.89
CA ALA A 83 23.80 -15.59 -14.81
C ALA A 83 22.36 -15.92 -14.39
N TYR A 84 21.87 -15.19 -13.40
CA TYR A 84 20.50 -15.18 -12.93
C TYR A 84 19.85 -13.82 -13.24
N TYR A 85 18.61 -13.88 -13.68
CA TYR A 85 17.84 -12.72 -14.13
C TYR A 85 16.60 -12.51 -13.27
N PRO A 86 16.29 -11.26 -12.89
CA PRO A 86 15.23 -10.94 -11.95
C PRO A 86 13.86 -10.91 -12.64
N LEU A 87 12.79 -10.96 -11.85
CA LEU A 87 11.40 -10.92 -12.32
C LEU A 87 11.08 -9.88 -13.41
N PRO A 88 11.54 -8.61 -13.34
CA PRO A 88 11.29 -7.64 -14.41
C PRO A 88 11.84 -8.09 -15.78
N LEU A 89 13.03 -8.70 -15.80
CA LEU A 89 13.63 -9.22 -17.03
C LEU A 89 12.91 -10.48 -17.51
N ILE A 90 12.51 -11.36 -16.58
CA ILE A 90 11.71 -12.56 -16.90
C ILE A 90 10.42 -12.15 -17.63
N ILE A 91 9.70 -11.15 -17.10
CA ILE A 91 8.48 -10.59 -17.69
C ILE A 91 8.77 -10.00 -19.08
N ALA A 92 9.80 -9.17 -19.22
CA ALA A 92 10.18 -8.52 -20.48
C ALA A 92 10.49 -9.55 -21.58
N VAL A 93 11.24 -10.60 -21.22
CA VAL A 93 11.53 -11.74 -22.11
C VAL A 93 10.24 -12.45 -22.52
N GLY A 94 9.33 -12.72 -21.58
CA GLY A 94 8.03 -13.35 -21.85
C GLY A 94 7.17 -12.62 -22.88
N TYR A 95 7.19 -11.28 -22.88
CA TYR A 95 6.48 -10.50 -23.90
C TYR A 95 7.05 -10.68 -25.31
N ARG A 96 8.36 -10.89 -25.44
CA ARG A 96 9.06 -10.96 -26.74
C ARG A 96 9.11 -12.36 -27.35
N ILE A 97 8.92 -13.41 -26.54
CA ILE A 97 9.02 -14.79 -27.01
C ILE A 97 7.81 -15.20 -27.85
N ARG A 98 8.10 -15.75 -29.04
CA ARG A 98 7.11 -16.38 -29.92
C ARG A 98 7.06 -17.89 -29.66
N SER A 99 6.28 -18.29 -28.67
CA SER A 99 5.97 -19.69 -28.37
C SER A 99 4.53 -19.83 -27.87
N VAL A 100 4.02 -21.06 -27.74
CA VAL A 100 2.70 -21.32 -27.14
C VAL A 100 2.64 -20.75 -25.72
N ARG A 101 3.66 -21.05 -24.89
CA ARG A 101 3.78 -20.50 -23.53
C ARG A 101 3.92 -18.97 -23.51
N GLY A 102 4.70 -18.40 -24.42
CA GLY A 102 4.81 -16.93 -24.55
C GLY A 102 3.48 -16.27 -24.92
N THR A 103 2.67 -16.92 -25.77
CA THR A 103 1.31 -16.45 -26.11
C THR A 103 0.37 -16.55 -24.91
N GLN A 104 0.39 -17.67 -24.18
CA GLN A 104 -0.41 -17.83 -22.95
C GLN A 104 -0.01 -16.81 -21.88
N PHE A 105 1.28 -16.57 -21.69
CA PHE A 105 1.78 -15.53 -20.79
C PHE A 105 1.24 -14.14 -21.16
N ARG A 106 1.29 -13.76 -22.44
CA ARG A 106 0.74 -12.47 -22.91
C ARG A 106 -0.77 -12.38 -22.72
N GLN A 107 -1.52 -13.45 -22.96
CA GLN A 107 -2.96 -13.49 -22.74
C GLN A 107 -3.27 -13.30 -21.25
N TRP A 108 -2.58 -14.04 -20.37
CA TRP A 108 -2.68 -13.89 -18.93
C TRP A 108 -2.33 -12.47 -18.49
N ALA A 109 -1.19 -11.93 -18.92
CA ALA A 109 -0.74 -10.60 -18.53
C ALA A 109 -1.70 -9.50 -19.02
N THR A 110 -2.23 -9.64 -20.24
CA THR A 110 -3.27 -8.74 -20.77
C THR A 110 -4.52 -8.77 -19.91
N ARG A 111 -5.00 -9.97 -19.54
CA ARG A 111 -6.17 -10.13 -18.66
C ARG A 111 -5.92 -9.49 -17.29
N THR A 112 -4.78 -9.79 -16.66
CA THR A 112 -4.37 -9.27 -15.35
C THR A 112 -4.25 -7.74 -15.36
N LEU A 113 -3.59 -7.16 -16.36
CA LEU A 113 -3.45 -5.71 -16.48
C LEU A 113 -4.80 -5.04 -16.77
N THR A 114 -5.63 -5.65 -17.61
CA THR A 114 -7.00 -5.15 -17.89
C THR A 114 -7.84 -5.13 -16.62
N GLU A 115 -7.80 -6.22 -15.84
CA GLU A 115 -8.50 -6.30 -14.56
C GLU A 115 -8.02 -5.24 -13.57
N TYR A 116 -6.69 -5.05 -13.46
CA TYR A 116 -6.12 -3.99 -12.63
C TYR A 116 -6.59 -2.60 -13.07
N ILE A 117 -6.57 -2.30 -14.37
CA ILE A 117 -7.00 -1.01 -14.91
C ILE A 117 -8.50 -0.77 -14.66
N GLN A 118 -9.34 -1.80 -14.77
CA GLN A 118 -10.79 -1.69 -14.61
C GLN A 118 -11.22 -1.64 -13.14
N LYS A 119 -10.68 -2.52 -12.29
CA LYS A 119 -11.10 -2.70 -10.90
C LYS A 119 -10.23 -1.92 -9.90
N GLY A 120 -8.98 -1.60 -10.28
CA GLY A 120 -7.97 -1.01 -9.41
C GLY A 120 -7.17 -2.02 -8.57
N PHE A 121 -7.39 -3.33 -8.73
CA PHE A 121 -6.69 -4.40 -8.01
C PHE A 121 -6.74 -5.73 -8.77
N VAL A 122 -5.83 -6.65 -8.46
CA VAL A 122 -5.84 -8.06 -8.88
C VAL A 122 -5.49 -8.93 -7.67
N LEU A 123 -6.21 -10.03 -7.48
CA LEU A 123 -5.97 -10.98 -6.39
C LEU A 123 -5.79 -12.39 -6.94
N ASN A 124 -4.85 -13.14 -6.37
CA ASN A 124 -4.78 -14.58 -6.56
C ASN A 124 -5.60 -15.25 -5.44
N GLU A 125 -6.91 -15.36 -5.64
CA GLU A 125 -7.84 -15.86 -4.63
C GLU A 125 -7.52 -17.29 -4.17
N GLU A 126 -7.17 -18.19 -5.09
CA GLU A 126 -6.85 -19.58 -4.76
C GLU A 126 -5.63 -19.66 -3.83
N ARG A 127 -4.60 -18.84 -4.06
CA ARG A 127 -3.44 -18.76 -3.17
C ARG A 127 -3.77 -18.12 -1.82
N LEU A 128 -4.65 -17.12 -1.79
CA LEU A 128 -5.08 -16.49 -0.54
C LEU A 128 -6.00 -17.40 0.30
N LYS A 129 -6.80 -18.26 -0.34
CA LYS A 129 -7.66 -19.25 0.32
C LYS A 129 -6.86 -20.47 0.79
N ASN A 130 -5.81 -20.85 0.06
CA ASN A 130 -4.99 -22.02 0.31
C ASN A 130 -3.50 -21.62 0.45
N PRO A 131 -3.11 -20.99 1.58
CA PRO A 131 -1.71 -20.64 1.80
C PRO A 131 -0.84 -21.91 1.83
N PRO A 132 0.38 -21.87 1.29
CA PRO A 132 1.28 -23.02 1.32
C PRO A 132 1.60 -23.41 2.79
N ILE A 133 1.33 -24.67 3.15
CA ILE A 133 1.59 -25.22 4.49
C ILE A 133 2.95 -25.94 4.43
N GLY A 134 3.98 -25.44 5.13
CA GLY A 134 5.29 -26.12 5.25
C GLY A 134 6.52 -25.22 5.25
N THR A 135 7.71 -25.81 5.08
CA THR A 135 9.04 -25.13 5.07
C THR A 135 9.21 -24.08 3.97
N ASN A 136 8.29 -24.04 3.01
CA ASN A 136 8.22 -23.02 1.97
C ASN A 136 7.36 -21.86 2.49
N GLN A 137 7.91 -21.10 3.45
CA GLN A 137 7.39 -19.79 3.84
C GLN A 137 7.62 -18.79 2.68
N ALA A 138 6.94 -18.98 1.56
CA ALA A 138 6.65 -17.81 0.74
C ALA A 138 5.72 -16.95 1.59
N ASP A 139 6.15 -15.74 1.95
CA ASP A 139 5.45 -14.85 2.87
C ASP A 139 3.93 -14.85 2.59
N ASP A 140 3.14 -15.20 3.60
CA ASP A 140 1.69 -15.07 3.52
C ASP A 140 1.33 -13.58 3.58
N TYR A 141 1.10 -12.99 2.42
CA TYR A 141 0.72 -11.59 2.28
C TYR A 141 -0.75 -11.32 2.61
N PHE A 142 -1.51 -12.31 3.09
CA PHE A 142 -2.91 -12.13 3.47
C PHE A 142 -3.07 -11.08 4.58
N ASP A 143 -2.22 -11.11 5.61
CA ASP A 143 -2.26 -10.12 6.69
C ASP A 143 -1.94 -8.70 6.18
N LEU A 144 -0.96 -8.57 5.30
CA LEU A 144 -0.64 -7.29 4.64
C LEU A 144 -1.81 -6.79 3.79
N LEU A 145 -2.49 -7.68 3.06
CA LEU A 145 -3.67 -7.34 2.27
C LEU A 145 -4.81 -6.87 3.18
N LEU A 146 -5.07 -7.57 4.28
CA LEU A 146 -6.08 -7.18 5.27
C LEU A 146 -5.78 -5.82 5.88
N GLU A 147 -4.52 -5.54 6.22
CA GLU A 147 -4.11 -4.24 6.73
C GLU A 147 -4.36 -3.13 5.71
N LYS A 148 -4.00 -3.34 4.44
CA LYS A 148 -4.28 -2.37 3.36
C LYS A 148 -5.78 -2.15 3.18
N ILE A 149 -6.60 -3.21 3.23
CA ILE A 149 -8.06 -3.09 3.16
C ILE A 149 -8.59 -2.25 4.33
N ARG A 150 -8.12 -2.50 5.56
CA ARG A 150 -8.50 -1.74 6.75
C ARG A 150 -8.12 -0.26 6.62
N ASP A 151 -6.91 0.06 6.16
CA ASP A 151 -6.48 1.45 5.96
C ASP A 151 -7.31 2.17 4.88
N ILE A 152 -7.60 1.48 3.76
CA ILE A 152 -8.49 2.01 2.72
C ILE A 152 -9.88 2.27 3.28
N ARG A 153 -10.45 1.32 4.03
CA ARG A 153 -11.79 1.42 4.63
C ARG A 153 -11.88 2.56 5.65
N ALA A 154 -10.84 2.72 6.47
CA ALA A 154 -10.73 3.75 7.48
C ALA A 154 -10.24 5.11 6.95
N SER A 155 -9.96 5.23 5.64
CA SER A 155 -9.80 6.55 5.04
C SER A 155 -11.07 7.36 5.24
N GLU A 156 -10.95 8.62 5.69
CA GLU A 156 -12.09 9.47 6.05
C GLU A 156 -13.14 9.55 4.93
N ARG A 157 -12.69 9.54 3.67
CA ARG A 157 -13.58 9.53 2.51
C ARG A 157 -14.37 8.22 2.36
N ARG A 158 -13.73 7.06 2.51
CA ARG A 158 -14.41 5.75 2.39
C ARG A 158 -15.33 5.52 3.57
N MET A 159 -14.85 5.83 4.78
CA MET A 159 -15.68 5.84 5.98
C MET A 159 -16.89 6.73 5.76
N TYR A 160 -16.72 8.00 5.37
CA TYR A 160 -17.83 8.91 5.13
C TYR A 160 -18.84 8.37 4.10
N LEU A 161 -18.37 7.83 2.97
CA LEU A 161 -19.25 7.26 1.95
C LEU A 161 -20.06 6.06 2.48
N ARG A 162 -19.40 5.14 3.20
CA ARG A 162 -20.08 3.96 3.76
C ARG A 162 -21.03 4.31 4.88
N VAL A 163 -20.58 5.13 5.83
CA VAL A 163 -21.41 5.65 6.92
C VAL A 163 -22.62 6.40 6.34
N ARG A 164 -22.43 7.18 5.27
CA ARG A 164 -23.54 7.84 4.57
C ARG A 164 -24.49 6.84 3.92
N GLU A 165 -24.01 5.81 3.23
CA GLU A 165 -24.86 4.76 2.65
C GLU A 165 -25.71 4.09 3.73
N ILE A 166 -25.10 3.71 4.85
CA ILE A 166 -25.79 3.07 5.98
C ILE A 166 -26.83 4.01 6.60
N PHE A 167 -26.48 5.28 6.81
CA PHE A 167 -27.34 6.23 7.52
C PHE A 167 -28.31 6.99 6.64
N THR A 168 -28.21 6.91 5.31
CA THR A 168 -29.31 7.32 4.42
C THR A 168 -30.59 6.52 4.67
N LEU A 169 -30.48 5.35 5.32
CA LEU A 169 -31.61 4.55 5.77
C LEU A 169 -32.25 5.08 7.06
N ALA A 170 -31.62 6.03 7.75
CA ALA A 170 -32.21 6.66 8.92
C ALA A 170 -33.37 7.58 8.50
N ALA A 171 -34.46 7.55 9.27
CA ALA A 171 -35.71 8.23 8.90
C ALA A 171 -35.58 9.76 8.86
N ASP A 172 -34.65 10.32 9.65
CA ASP A 172 -34.38 11.76 9.79
C ASP A 172 -33.14 12.24 9.01
N TYR A 173 -32.52 11.38 8.19
CA TYR A 173 -31.32 11.75 7.44
C TYR A 173 -31.63 12.75 6.31
N GLN A 174 -31.04 13.94 6.39
CA GLN A 174 -30.98 14.89 5.26
C GLN A 174 -29.55 15.43 5.07
N PRO A 175 -28.94 15.28 3.87
CA PRO A 175 -27.56 15.72 3.63
C PRO A 175 -27.30 17.21 3.86
N SER A 176 -28.31 18.05 3.63
CA SER A 176 -28.22 19.52 3.73
C SER A 176 -28.38 20.03 5.16
N PHE A 177 -28.78 19.18 6.12
CA PHE A 177 -29.06 19.60 7.48
C PHE A 177 -27.78 19.77 8.30
N LYS A 178 -27.79 20.79 9.16
CA LYS A 178 -26.66 21.11 10.05
C LYS A 178 -26.45 19.98 11.06
N GLU A 179 -27.53 19.38 11.51
CA GLU A 179 -27.62 18.25 12.42
C GLU A 179 -26.85 17.04 11.87
N THR A 180 -27.05 16.73 10.59
CA THR A 180 -26.31 15.66 9.88
C THR A 180 -24.80 15.92 9.89
N THR A 181 -24.39 17.16 9.59
CA THR A 181 -22.96 17.53 9.61
C THR A 181 -22.37 17.40 11.01
N GLN A 182 -23.09 17.85 12.04
CA GLN A 182 -22.67 17.74 13.43
C GLN A 182 -22.57 16.28 13.87
N PHE A 183 -23.51 15.44 13.47
CA PHE A 183 -23.49 14.01 13.76
C PHE A 183 -22.23 13.33 13.21
N PHE A 184 -21.85 13.58 11.95
CA PHE A 184 -20.59 13.02 11.41
C PHE A 184 -19.35 13.53 12.14
N GLN A 185 -19.32 14.82 12.53
CA GLN A 185 -18.23 15.37 13.32
C GLN A 185 -18.12 14.70 14.70
N LYS A 186 -19.25 14.41 15.35
CA LYS A 186 -19.28 13.68 16.63
C LYS A 186 -18.74 12.26 16.48
N ILE A 187 -19.18 11.52 15.46
CA ILE A 187 -18.66 10.17 15.17
C ILE A 187 -17.15 10.20 14.96
N GLN A 188 -16.66 11.13 14.12
CA GLN A 188 -15.23 11.26 13.87
C GLN A 188 -14.45 11.54 15.16
N ASN A 189 -14.93 12.46 16.01
CA ASN A 189 -14.28 12.78 17.28
C ASN A 189 -14.31 11.62 18.26
N LYS A 190 -15.43 10.88 18.37
CA LYS A 190 -15.53 9.69 19.23
C LYS A 190 -14.54 8.60 18.80
N LEU A 191 -14.37 8.37 17.50
CA LEU A 191 -13.42 7.37 16.98
C LEU A 191 -11.96 7.78 17.17
N HIS A 192 -11.61 9.06 16.95
CA HIS A 192 -10.26 9.56 17.26
C HIS A 192 -9.97 9.46 18.75
N PHE A 193 -10.94 9.85 19.59
CA PHE A 193 -10.80 9.82 21.05
C PHE A 193 -10.61 8.38 21.56
N ALA A 194 -11.35 7.41 21.03
CA ALA A 194 -11.22 6.00 21.39
C ALA A 194 -9.83 5.40 21.11
N CYS A 195 -9.01 6.05 20.28
CA CYS A 195 -7.66 5.59 19.93
C CYS A 195 -6.54 6.47 20.52
N THR A 196 -6.85 7.72 20.87
CA THR A 196 -5.83 8.73 21.24
C THR A 196 -6.11 9.46 22.54
N ASN A 197 -7.31 9.29 23.12
CA ASN A 197 -7.88 10.13 24.17
C ASN A 197 -7.94 11.62 23.80
N GLN A 198 -7.99 11.93 22.50
CA GLN A 198 -8.04 13.28 21.96
C GLN A 198 -9.04 13.37 20.80
N THR A 199 -9.76 14.48 20.73
CA THR A 199 -10.56 14.85 19.56
C THR A 199 -9.66 15.20 18.37
N ALA A 200 -10.22 15.20 17.16
CA ALA A 200 -9.46 15.57 15.96
C ALA A 200 -8.81 16.96 16.06
N ALA A 201 -9.53 17.93 16.66
CA ALA A 201 -9.02 19.28 16.86
C ALA A 201 -7.88 19.33 17.89
N GLU A 202 -7.97 18.56 18.98
CA GLU A 202 -6.90 18.47 19.98
C GLU A 202 -5.64 17.82 19.42
N ILE A 203 -5.78 16.76 18.61
CA ILE A 203 -4.65 16.11 17.93
C ILE A 203 -3.90 17.12 17.06
N ILE A 204 -4.62 17.82 16.17
CA ILE A 204 -4.01 18.82 15.27
C ILE A 204 -3.35 19.93 16.10
N PHE A 205 -4.07 20.48 17.08
CA PHE A 205 -3.58 21.58 17.89
C PHE A 205 -2.35 21.19 18.70
N GLN A 206 -2.27 19.97 19.24
CA GLN A 206 -1.12 19.56 20.04
C GLN A 206 0.08 19.14 19.19
N ARG A 207 -0.15 18.50 18.05
CA ARG A 207 0.91 17.82 17.28
C ARG A 207 1.46 18.64 16.10
N ALA A 208 0.72 19.61 15.57
CA ALA A 208 1.24 20.51 14.55
C ALA A 208 2.41 21.34 15.10
N ASN A 209 3.61 21.15 14.55
CA ASN A 209 4.83 21.82 15.01
C ASN A 209 5.86 21.99 13.88
N ALA A 210 6.15 23.23 13.49
CA ALA A 210 7.05 23.59 12.40
C ALA A 210 8.50 23.11 12.57
N ASN A 211 8.92 22.85 13.82
CA ASN A 211 10.29 22.43 14.13
C ASN A 211 10.50 20.92 13.93
N LEU A 212 9.43 20.14 13.79
CA LEU A 212 9.52 18.72 13.52
C LEU A 212 9.63 18.43 12.02
N PRO A 213 10.27 17.31 11.61
CA PRO A 213 10.20 16.83 10.24
C PRO A 213 8.74 16.74 9.78
N ASN A 214 8.45 17.27 8.60
CA ASN A 214 7.10 17.29 8.02
C ASN A 214 6.03 17.84 8.98
N MET A 215 6.38 18.78 9.86
CA MET A 215 5.50 19.34 10.88
C MET A 215 4.92 18.37 11.92
N GLY A 216 5.50 17.18 12.05
CA GLY A 216 4.96 16.11 12.90
C GLY A 216 3.93 15.22 12.20
N LEU A 217 3.68 15.42 10.90
CA LEU A 217 2.86 14.50 10.11
C LEU A 217 3.61 13.18 9.88
N THR A 218 2.94 12.07 10.11
CA THR A 218 3.41 10.70 9.93
C THR A 218 2.87 10.08 8.63
N ASN A 219 1.71 10.54 8.16
CA ASN A 219 1.05 10.03 6.97
C ASN A 219 0.47 11.20 6.15
N PHE A 220 0.94 11.40 4.92
CA PHE A 220 0.40 12.40 3.99
C PHE A 220 0.65 11.99 2.55
N ARG A 221 -0.10 12.59 1.62
CA ARG A 221 0.03 12.27 0.19
C ARG A 221 1.07 13.15 -0.48
N GLY A 222 1.91 12.52 -1.31
CA GLY A 222 2.92 13.22 -2.11
C GLY A 222 4.29 13.24 -1.43
N ILE A 223 5.21 14.00 -2.03
CA ILE A 223 6.61 14.07 -1.57
C ILE A 223 6.77 15.12 -0.45
N GLU A 224 5.87 16.11 -0.43
CA GLU A 224 5.96 17.27 0.45
C GLU A 224 4.62 17.57 1.11
N VAL A 225 4.67 17.97 2.38
CA VAL A 225 3.49 18.42 3.14
C VAL A 225 2.86 19.62 2.44
N ALA A 226 1.56 19.54 2.17
CA ALA A 226 0.75 20.63 1.67
C ALA A 226 -0.12 21.23 2.79
N LYS A 227 -0.56 22.50 2.60
CA LYS A 227 -1.38 23.22 3.58
C LYS A 227 -2.71 22.53 3.92
N LYS A 228 -3.24 21.68 3.03
CA LYS A 228 -4.45 20.90 3.30
C LYS A 228 -4.19 19.68 4.19
N ASP A 229 -2.95 19.21 4.27
CA ASP A 229 -2.61 17.98 5.02
C ASP A 229 -2.50 18.28 6.52
N VAL A 230 -2.17 19.52 6.89
CA VAL A 230 -1.95 19.93 8.29
C VAL A 230 -3.24 20.05 9.11
N ILE A 231 -4.40 20.03 8.45
CA ILE A 231 -5.74 20.11 9.09
C ILE A 231 -6.44 18.75 9.17
N VAL A 232 -5.73 17.66 8.84
CA VAL A 232 -6.27 16.29 8.90
C VAL A 232 -5.65 15.59 10.11
N ALA A 233 -6.47 15.29 11.12
CA ALA A 233 -5.99 14.70 12.37
C ALA A 233 -5.33 13.32 12.17
N LYS A 234 -5.88 12.49 11.26
CA LYS A 234 -5.30 11.18 10.91
C LYS A 234 -3.83 11.28 10.48
N ASN A 235 -3.41 12.39 9.87
CA ASN A 235 -2.05 12.57 9.38
C ASN A 235 -1.01 12.74 10.50
N TYR A 236 -1.43 13.00 11.74
CA TYR A 236 -0.56 13.15 12.91
C TYR A 236 -0.55 11.92 13.83
N LEU A 237 -1.27 10.86 13.46
CA LEU A 237 -1.36 9.64 14.26
C LEU A 237 -0.12 8.78 14.06
N ASN A 238 0.44 8.24 15.14
CA ASN A 238 1.54 7.29 15.03
C ASN A 238 1.05 5.93 14.50
N GLU A 239 1.98 5.02 14.21
CA GLU A 239 1.66 3.70 13.62
C GLU A 239 0.67 2.90 14.47
N THR A 240 0.88 2.85 15.79
CA THR A 240 -0.04 2.19 16.73
C THR A 240 -1.44 2.81 16.70
N GLU A 241 -1.55 4.13 16.76
CA GLU A 241 -2.84 4.84 16.75
C GLU A 241 -3.57 4.69 15.41
N ILE A 242 -2.86 4.73 14.27
CA ILE A 242 -3.44 4.48 12.95
C ILE A 242 -3.97 3.06 12.87
N THR A 243 -3.20 2.07 13.33
CA THR A 243 -3.63 0.67 13.30
C THR A 243 -4.85 0.46 14.20
N GLU A 244 -4.90 1.08 15.38
CA GLU A 244 -6.08 1.03 16.25
C GLU A 244 -7.30 1.72 15.63
N LEU A 245 -7.13 2.92 15.07
CA LEU A 245 -8.19 3.64 14.37
C LEU A 245 -8.74 2.83 13.20
N ASN A 246 -7.85 2.24 12.40
CA ASN A 246 -8.23 1.43 11.25
C ASN A 246 -9.01 0.17 11.67
N ARG A 247 -8.64 -0.45 12.79
CA ARG A 247 -9.36 -1.61 13.37
C ARG A 247 -10.75 -1.22 13.86
N ILE A 248 -10.86 -0.19 14.71
CA ILE A 248 -12.13 0.20 15.31
C ILE A 248 -13.13 0.72 14.28
N VAL A 249 -12.67 1.49 13.28
CA VAL A 249 -13.51 1.95 12.18
C VAL A 249 -14.03 0.77 11.35
N SER A 250 -13.19 -0.23 11.08
CA SER A 250 -13.62 -1.43 10.35
C SER A 250 -14.69 -2.20 11.12
N MET A 251 -14.47 -2.46 12.41
CA MET A 251 -15.42 -3.16 13.28
C MET A 251 -16.74 -2.39 13.42
N TRP A 252 -16.68 -1.06 13.58
CA TRP A 252 -17.86 -0.21 13.66
C TRP A 252 -18.68 -0.26 12.37
N LEU A 253 -18.01 -0.22 11.21
CA LEU A 253 -18.69 -0.31 9.91
C LEU A 253 -19.35 -1.68 9.73
N ASP A 254 -18.69 -2.79 10.09
CA ASP A 254 -19.29 -4.13 10.03
C ASP A 254 -20.52 -4.24 10.94
N PHE A 255 -20.42 -3.70 12.16
CA PHE A 255 -21.54 -3.62 13.09
C PHE A 255 -22.69 -2.78 12.50
N ALA A 256 -22.40 -1.60 11.97
CA ALA A 256 -23.42 -0.72 11.42
C ALA A 256 -24.09 -1.30 10.16
N GLU A 257 -23.34 -1.99 9.30
CA GLU A 257 -23.86 -2.72 8.15
C GLU A 257 -24.81 -3.86 8.57
N ASP A 258 -24.43 -4.67 9.57
CA ASP A 258 -25.31 -5.71 10.14
C ASP A 258 -26.59 -5.10 10.71
N GLN A 259 -26.48 -4.03 11.52
CA GLN A 259 -27.65 -3.37 12.11
C GLN A 259 -28.60 -2.82 11.04
N ALA A 260 -28.08 -2.20 9.98
CA ALA A 260 -28.87 -1.69 8.87
C ALA A 260 -29.53 -2.81 8.04
N SER A 261 -28.83 -3.93 7.83
CA SER A 261 -29.36 -5.07 7.07
C SER A 261 -30.64 -5.67 7.70
N ARG A 262 -30.81 -5.51 9.01
CA ARG A 262 -31.97 -6.00 9.78
C ARG A 262 -33.23 -5.14 9.59
N LYS A 263 -33.22 -4.17 8.66
CA LYS A 263 -34.37 -3.34 8.22
C LYS A 263 -35.18 -2.70 9.35
N LYS A 264 -34.54 -2.38 10.48
CA LYS A 264 -35.16 -1.55 11.52
C LYS A 264 -35.02 -0.08 11.12
N GLN A 265 -36.06 0.71 11.34
CA GLN A 265 -35.94 2.17 11.23
C GLN A 265 -35.08 2.68 12.38
N PHE A 266 -34.12 3.54 12.06
CA PHE A 266 -33.24 4.20 13.02
C PHE A 266 -33.31 5.71 12.81
N PHE A 267 -33.03 6.47 13.86
CA PHE A 267 -32.75 7.90 13.80
C PHE A 267 -31.24 8.14 13.98
N LEU A 268 -30.73 9.31 13.56
CA LEU A 268 -29.32 9.65 13.74
C LEU A 268 -28.88 9.59 15.22
N LYS A 269 -29.77 9.95 16.15
CA LYS A 269 -29.50 9.87 17.58
C LYS A 269 -29.29 8.42 18.06
N ASP A 270 -30.03 7.46 17.51
CA ASP A 270 -29.88 6.04 17.85
C ASP A 270 -28.50 5.52 17.44
N TRP A 271 -27.98 6.01 16.32
CA TRP A 271 -26.64 5.68 15.85
C TRP A 271 -25.53 6.28 16.71
N GLU A 272 -25.75 7.48 17.26
CA GLU A 272 -24.82 8.08 18.23
C GLU A 272 -24.76 7.22 19.51
N GLN A 273 -25.91 6.79 20.04
CA GLN A 273 -25.97 5.92 21.20
C GLN A 273 -25.33 4.54 20.92
N LYS A 274 -25.63 3.94 19.76
CA LYS A 274 -25.05 2.66 19.35
C LYS A 274 -23.53 2.72 19.23
N LEU A 275 -22.97 3.85 18.79
CA LEU A 275 -21.53 4.03 18.75
C LEU A 275 -20.96 4.06 20.18
N ASP A 276 -21.62 4.75 21.10
CA ASP A 276 -21.18 4.81 22.50
C ASP A 276 -21.20 3.42 23.15
N ASP A 277 -22.29 2.67 22.96
CA ASP A 277 -22.42 1.30 23.46
C ASP A 277 -21.36 0.38 22.81
N PHE A 278 -21.11 0.52 21.50
CA PHE A 278 -20.10 -0.24 20.78
C PHE A 278 -18.69 0.05 21.31
N LEU A 279 -18.35 1.32 21.53
CA LEU A 279 -17.04 1.71 22.06
C LEU A 279 -16.87 1.18 23.49
N ALA A 280 -17.87 1.37 24.35
CA ALA A 280 -17.84 0.87 25.73
C ALA A 280 -17.73 -0.66 25.79
N PHE A 281 -18.46 -1.38 24.94
CA PHE A 281 -18.40 -2.85 24.85
C PHE A 281 -17.02 -3.37 24.44
N ASN A 282 -16.25 -2.59 23.67
CA ASN A 282 -14.89 -2.93 23.27
C ASN A 282 -13.82 -2.38 24.23
N ASP A 283 -14.19 -2.05 25.47
CA ASP A 283 -13.31 -1.49 26.51
C ASP A 283 -12.59 -0.20 26.07
N ARG A 284 -13.25 0.62 25.25
CA ARG A 284 -12.71 1.90 24.75
C ARG A 284 -13.28 3.07 25.53
N HIS A 285 -12.47 4.10 25.74
CA HIS A 285 -12.94 5.35 26.32
C HIS A 285 -13.90 6.08 25.36
N VAL A 286 -15.09 6.41 25.86
CA VAL A 286 -16.11 7.14 25.12
C VAL A 286 -15.96 8.63 25.38
N LEU A 287 -15.97 9.44 24.32
CA LEU A 287 -15.95 10.89 24.44
C LEU A 287 -17.32 11.38 24.96
N GLU A 288 -17.33 11.91 26.18
CA GLU A 288 -18.52 12.46 26.85
C GLU A 288 -18.78 13.95 26.53
N ASN A 289 -17.72 14.72 26.22
CA ASN A 289 -17.80 16.15 25.96
C ASN A 289 -17.36 16.50 24.52
N LYS A 290 -17.27 17.79 24.17
CA LYS A 290 -16.88 18.23 22.82
C LYS A 290 -15.36 18.38 22.61
N GLY A 291 -14.56 18.02 23.61
CA GLY A 291 -13.15 18.41 23.71
C GLY A 291 -12.97 19.85 24.20
N SER A 292 -11.73 20.22 24.48
CA SER A 292 -11.36 21.57 24.94
C SER A 292 -10.95 22.52 23.80
N ILE A 293 -10.63 21.97 22.61
CA ILE A 293 -10.14 22.75 21.46
C ILE A 293 -11.16 22.75 20.33
N THR A 294 -11.47 23.93 19.80
CA THR A 294 -12.33 24.05 18.63
C THR A 294 -11.55 23.78 17.34
N LYS A 295 -12.24 23.31 16.30
CA LYS A 295 -11.65 23.13 14.97
C LYS A 295 -11.00 24.41 14.44
N LYS A 296 -11.62 25.56 14.64
CA LYS A 296 -11.07 26.85 14.22
C LYS A 296 -9.71 27.14 14.86
N GLN A 297 -9.60 26.95 16.18
CA GLN A 297 -8.32 27.13 16.90
C GLN A 297 -7.24 26.17 16.41
N ALA A 298 -7.61 24.91 16.17
CA ALA A 298 -6.70 23.89 15.64
C ALA A 298 -6.19 24.26 14.23
N ASP A 299 -7.09 24.63 13.32
CA ASP A 299 -6.76 25.00 11.94
C ASP A 299 -5.89 26.27 11.90
N GLU A 300 -6.23 27.30 12.70
CA GLU A 300 -5.44 28.53 12.80
C GLU A 300 -4.01 28.26 13.27
N LYS A 301 -3.84 27.46 14.34
CA LYS A 301 -2.51 27.06 14.79
C LYS A 301 -1.76 26.28 13.72
N ALA A 302 -2.39 25.28 13.12
CA ALA A 302 -1.75 24.43 12.11
C ALA A 302 -1.29 25.24 10.88
N PHE A 303 -2.07 26.24 10.45
CA PHE A 303 -1.66 27.12 9.36
C PHE A 303 -0.50 28.04 9.71
N LEU A 304 -0.45 28.57 10.94
CA LEU A 304 0.69 29.37 11.41
C LEU A 304 1.98 28.54 11.43
N GLU A 305 1.91 27.31 11.97
CA GLU A 305 3.02 26.36 11.96
C GLU A 305 3.44 26.01 10.52
N TYR A 306 2.48 25.87 9.60
CA TYR A 306 2.76 25.57 8.20
C TYR A 306 3.51 26.69 7.49
N GLU A 307 3.16 27.94 7.78
CA GLU A 307 3.84 29.10 7.18
C GLU A 307 5.30 29.16 7.61
N GLN A 308 5.58 28.95 8.90
CA GLN A 308 6.94 28.86 9.44
C GLN A 308 7.72 27.69 8.83
N PHE A 309 7.11 26.51 8.76
CA PHE A 309 7.72 25.32 8.16
C PHE A 309 8.02 25.52 6.67
N ALA A 310 7.08 26.09 5.91
CA ALA A 310 7.22 26.33 4.48
C ALA A 310 8.35 27.32 4.19
N GLU A 311 8.49 28.37 5.00
CA GLU A 311 9.59 29.32 4.91
C GLU A 311 10.94 28.65 5.22
N ALA A 312 11.05 27.93 6.33
CA ALA A 312 12.28 27.21 6.70
C ALA A 312 12.70 26.20 5.60
N ARG A 313 11.74 25.48 5.03
CA ARG A 313 11.95 24.55 3.91
C ARG A 313 12.45 25.27 2.65
N ARG A 314 11.86 26.42 2.31
CA ARG A 314 12.30 27.24 1.16
C ARG A 314 13.76 27.67 1.32
N LEU A 315 14.10 28.23 2.49
CA LEU A 315 15.46 28.68 2.79
C LEU A 315 16.48 27.52 2.75
N LYS A 316 16.08 26.32 3.19
CA LYS A 316 16.93 25.13 3.10
C LYS A 316 17.20 24.72 1.64
N LYS A 317 16.16 24.69 0.80
CA LYS A 317 16.29 24.38 -0.63
C LYS A 317 17.15 25.40 -1.38
N GLU A 318 17.02 26.68 -1.06
CA GLU A 318 17.85 27.74 -1.63
C GLU A 318 19.33 27.50 -1.31
N LYS A 319 19.66 27.21 -0.04
CA LYS A 319 21.04 26.89 0.38
C LYS A 319 21.59 25.63 -0.31
N GLU A 320 20.78 24.57 -0.42
CA GLU A 320 21.18 23.34 -1.11
C GLU A 320 21.42 23.59 -2.60
N GLY A 321 20.56 24.38 -3.25
CA GLY A 321 20.73 24.81 -4.64
C GLY A 321 22.02 25.62 -4.85
N GLU A 322 22.33 26.56 -3.96
CA GLU A 322 23.59 27.31 -4.00
C GLU A 322 24.82 26.40 -3.87
N ILE A 323 24.79 25.43 -2.96
CA ILE A 323 25.88 24.46 -2.77
C ILE A 323 26.06 23.62 -4.03
N TYR A 324 24.96 23.12 -4.61
CA TYR A 324 24.98 22.33 -5.83
C TYR A 324 25.56 23.11 -7.02
N ILE A 325 25.13 24.37 -7.21
CA ILE A 325 25.68 25.25 -8.25
C ILE A 325 27.19 25.45 -8.04
N LYS A 326 27.63 25.70 -6.80
CA LYS A 326 29.07 25.85 -6.47
C LYS A 326 29.87 24.57 -6.78
N GLN A 327 29.29 23.39 -6.54
CA GLN A 327 29.93 22.11 -6.88
C GLN A 327 30.04 21.90 -8.39
N LEU A 328 28.98 22.20 -9.15
CA LEU A 328 29.01 22.12 -10.61
C LEU A 328 30.05 23.06 -11.23
N LEU A 329 30.19 24.26 -10.68
CA LEU A 329 31.20 25.22 -11.14
C LEU A 329 32.64 24.76 -10.85
N LYS A 330 32.85 23.96 -9.79
CA LYS A 330 34.16 23.36 -9.47
C LYS A 330 34.52 22.18 -10.39
N LEU A 331 33.53 21.43 -10.87
CA LEU A 331 33.72 20.28 -11.78
C LEU A 331 33.99 20.70 -13.23
N LYS A 332 33.71 21.96 -13.60
CA LYS A 332 34.01 22.53 -14.93
C LYS A 332 35.41 23.14 -15.04
N LYS A 333 36.18 23.18 -13.95
CA LYS A 333 37.60 23.53 -13.93
C LYS A 333 38.41 22.25 -13.80
#